data_AF-A0A954ZE99-F1
#
_entry.id   AF-A0A954ZE99-F1
#
_cell.length_a   1.000
_cell.length_b   1.000
_cell.length_c   1.000
_cell.angle_alpha   90.00
_cell.angle_beta   90.00
_cell.angle_gamma   90.00
#
_symmetry.space_group_name_H-M   'P 1'
#
loop_
_entity.id
_entity.type
_entity.pdbx_description
1 polymer ?
#
loop_
_entity_poly.entity_id
_entity_poly.type
_entity_poly.pdbx_seq_one_letter_code
_entity_poly.pdbx_strand_id
1 'polypeptide(L)'
;MAKRISVVLSQGQSQNPVKRALEEEIVTALLLHHGVDVTVIPHLYDLRPDSTGMLALQGVAGDMIVVTWLYERAARWVLDRSGIMGQVGTATLKADPEDEEEVAIADDDKTRVAELREIPARRIYCLELQASSHAQDFVDEILRIAREATTPMIQLGDWLGGSPQPKALARFDSPTNDTALGPSNSTPEQHAAISSEAGPDQASLRRIDDQAARRWYPVIDFSRCTNCMECIDFCLFGVYGVDVADTILVEQPDNCRKGCPACSRVCPENAIIFPQHKSPAIAGAPGAGASLKIDLSRLFGAPDAVEIAARERDEQLELAGRDKVGLSVGIPKRQATPRDESPDELDNLIDQLDGLDL
;
A
#
# COMPACT_ATOMS: atom_id res chain seq x y z
N MET A 1 6.47 -14.22 24.89
CA MET A 1 5.73 -12.94 24.85
C MET A 1 4.62 -13.10 23.82
N ALA A 2 3.41 -12.66 24.12
CA ALA A 2 2.35 -12.64 23.11
C ALA A 2 2.81 -11.78 21.92
N LYS A 3 2.68 -12.28 20.69
CA LYS A 3 3.05 -11.54 19.48
C LYS A 3 2.10 -10.34 19.38
N ARG A 4 2.63 -9.12 19.46
CA ARG A 4 1.86 -7.87 19.32
C ARG A 4 1.92 -7.39 17.88
N ILE A 5 0.84 -6.81 17.36
CA ILE A 5 0.81 -6.19 16.04
C ILE A 5 0.89 -4.67 16.16
N SER A 6 1.66 -4.03 15.28
CA SER A 6 1.76 -2.57 15.25
C SER A 6 0.57 -2.00 14.49
N VAL A 7 -0.14 -1.06 15.12
CA VAL A 7 -1.22 -0.28 14.53
C VAL A 7 -0.76 1.17 14.42
N VAL A 8 -0.71 1.68 13.20
CA VAL A 8 -0.31 3.05 12.90
C VAL A 8 -1.55 3.82 12.48
N LEU A 9 -1.93 4.85 13.23
CA LEU A 9 -2.95 5.80 12.80
C LEU A 9 -2.28 7.03 12.18
N SER A 10 -2.51 7.21 10.87
CA SER A 10 -2.10 8.39 10.11
C SER A 10 -3.16 9.47 10.17
N GLN A 11 -2.89 10.50 10.96
CA GLN A 11 -3.81 11.60 11.17
C GLN A 11 -4.10 12.42 9.91
N GLY A 12 -5.35 12.84 9.73
CA GLY A 12 -5.75 13.71 8.64
C GLY A 12 -5.08 15.08 8.68
N GLN A 13 -4.96 15.74 7.53
CA GLN A 13 -4.47 17.13 7.43
C GLN A 13 -5.54 18.18 7.79
N SER A 14 -6.78 17.74 7.96
CA SER A 14 -7.93 18.60 8.24
C SER A 14 -8.08 18.84 9.74
N GLN A 15 -8.62 20.00 10.11
CA GLN A 15 -9.03 20.31 11.48
C GLN A 15 -10.53 20.04 11.70
N ASN A 16 -11.15 19.22 10.82
CA ASN A 16 -12.56 18.86 10.96
C ASN A 16 -12.77 18.06 12.26
N PRO A 17 -13.62 18.54 13.20
CA PRO A 17 -13.78 17.92 14.51
C PRO A 17 -14.39 16.51 14.43
N VAL A 18 -15.22 16.21 13.44
CA VAL A 18 -15.81 14.87 13.26
C VAL A 18 -14.74 13.86 12.88
N LYS A 19 -13.85 14.22 11.95
CA LYS A 19 -12.73 13.36 11.56
C LYS A 19 -11.75 13.14 12.72
N ARG A 20 -11.48 14.18 13.51
CA ARG A 20 -10.64 14.08 14.71
C ARG A 20 -11.28 13.22 15.78
N ALA A 21 -12.57 13.35 16.01
CA ALA A 21 -13.30 12.51 16.97
C ALA A 21 -13.17 11.03 16.59
N LEU A 22 -13.39 10.68 15.31
CA LEU A 22 -13.23 9.31 14.82
C LEU A 22 -11.80 8.77 15.07
N GLU A 23 -10.77 9.54 14.72
CA GLU A 23 -9.37 9.16 14.96
C GLU A 23 -9.09 8.89 16.45
N GLU A 24 -9.53 9.79 17.34
CA GLU A 24 -9.29 9.68 18.78
C GLU A 24 -10.12 8.56 19.43
N GLU A 25 -11.35 8.32 18.96
CA GLU A 25 -12.20 7.21 19.41
C GLU A 25 -11.59 5.86 19.06
N ILE A 26 -11.06 5.69 17.84
CA ILE A 26 -10.35 4.46 17.43
C ILE A 26 -9.14 4.24 18.33
N VAL A 27 -8.30 5.27 18.51
CA VAL A 27 -7.10 5.16 19.37
C VAL A 27 -7.51 4.77 20.79
N THR A 28 -8.47 5.48 21.38
CA THR A 28 -8.92 5.25 22.76
C THR A 28 -9.47 3.83 22.95
N ALA A 29 -10.27 3.34 22.01
CA ALA A 29 -10.80 1.98 22.07
C ALA A 29 -9.67 0.93 22.01
N LEU A 30 -8.69 1.11 21.13
CA LEU A 30 -7.56 0.16 20.99
C LEU A 30 -6.68 0.08 22.23
N LEU A 31 -6.61 1.12 23.07
CA LEU A 31 -5.84 1.08 24.33
C LEU A 31 -6.40 0.08 25.35
N LEU A 32 -7.66 -0.32 25.20
CA LEU A 32 -8.31 -1.30 26.07
C LEU A 32 -8.01 -2.75 25.66
N HIS A 33 -7.35 -2.95 24.51
CA HIS A 33 -7.08 -4.28 23.96
C HIS A 33 -5.62 -4.68 24.11
N HIS A 34 -5.39 -5.90 24.60
CA HIS A 34 -4.07 -6.51 24.64
C HIS A 34 -3.66 -7.01 23.24
N GLY A 35 -2.35 -7.01 22.95
CA GLY A 35 -1.83 -7.55 21.68
C GLY A 35 -1.70 -6.53 20.53
N VAL A 36 -2.02 -5.26 20.77
CA VAL A 36 -1.82 -4.17 19.79
C VAL A 36 -0.90 -3.09 20.37
N ASP A 37 -0.05 -2.52 19.52
CA ASP A 37 0.77 -1.35 19.84
C ASP A 37 0.39 -0.20 18.92
N VAL A 38 -0.15 0.87 19.49
CA VAL A 38 -0.72 2.00 18.74
C VAL A 38 0.31 3.11 18.62
N THR A 39 0.62 3.49 17.38
CA THR A 39 1.42 4.67 17.06
C THR A 39 0.61 5.66 16.26
N VAL A 40 0.45 6.88 16.75
CA VAL A 40 -0.19 7.98 16.04
C VAL A 40 0.89 8.84 15.42
N ILE A 41 0.82 9.01 14.10
CA ILE A 41 1.75 9.83 13.31
C ILE A 41 1.01 10.99 12.64
N PRO A 42 1.74 12.04 12.21
CA PRO A 42 1.20 13.01 11.27
C PRO A 42 0.82 12.32 9.96
N HIS A 43 0.18 13.08 9.06
CA HIS A 43 -0.30 12.54 7.80
C HIS A 43 0.81 11.82 7.02
N LEU A 44 0.62 10.52 6.74
CA LEU A 44 1.61 9.60 6.17
C LEU A 44 2.34 10.17 4.95
N TYR A 45 1.59 10.77 4.02
CA TYR A 45 2.15 11.31 2.78
C TYR A 45 3.02 12.56 2.97
N ASP A 46 2.83 13.30 4.07
CA ASP A 46 3.59 14.51 4.36
C ASP A 46 4.87 14.23 5.16
N LEU A 47 5.09 12.98 5.61
CA LEU A 47 6.30 12.62 6.33
C LEU A 47 7.53 12.84 5.46
N ARG A 48 8.56 13.42 6.08
CA ARG A 48 9.88 13.55 5.45
C ARG A 48 10.72 12.30 5.74
N PRO A 49 11.65 11.92 4.84
CA PRO A 49 12.50 10.74 5.06
C PRO A 49 13.28 10.77 6.38
N ASP A 50 13.62 11.97 6.88
CA ASP A 50 14.39 12.22 8.10
C ASP A 50 13.52 12.46 9.35
N SER A 51 12.20 12.32 9.26
CA SER A 51 11.28 12.64 10.36
C SER A 51 11.17 11.52 11.40
N THR A 52 10.81 11.86 12.63
CA THR A 52 10.58 10.89 13.72
C THR A 52 9.46 9.90 13.37
N GLY A 53 8.41 10.38 12.72
CA GLY A 53 7.31 9.57 12.21
C GLY A 53 7.80 8.52 11.22
N MET A 54 8.66 8.91 10.26
CA MET A 54 9.22 7.98 9.29
C MET A 54 10.12 6.93 9.96
N LEU A 55 11.00 7.36 10.87
CA LEU A 55 11.85 6.44 11.65
C LEU A 55 11.03 5.43 12.46
N ALA A 56 9.91 5.87 13.05
CA ALA A 56 9.02 4.97 13.79
C ALA A 56 8.39 3.90 12.88
N LEU A 57 7.97 4.27 11.66
CA LEU A 57 7.43 3.32 10.69
C LEU A 57 8.48 2.31 10.21
N GLN A 58 9.68 2.80 9.86
CA GLN A 58 10.80 1.96 9.43
C GLN A 58 11.26 0.98 10.51
N GLY A 59 11.08 1.33 11.79
CA GLY A 59 11.39 0.46 12.93
C GLY A 59 10.43 -0.72 13.10
N VAL A 60 9.28 -0.74 12.43
CA VAL A 60 8.33 -1.86 12.50
C VAL A 60 8.81 -2.96 11.57
N ALA A 61 9.29 -4.09 12.12
CA ALA A 61 9.80 -5.21 11.33
C ALA A 61 8.73 -6.26 10.94
N GLY A 62 7.68 -6.39 11.76
CA GLY A 62 6.63 -7.40 11.58
C GLY A 62 5.42 -6.92 10.78
N ASP A 63 4.34 -7.68 10.87
CA ASP A 63 3.05 -7.26 10.29
C ASP A 63 2.61 -5.92 10.91
N MET A 64 2.00 -5.05 10.09
CA MET A 64 1.50 -3.76 10.56
C MET A 64 0.19 -3.39 9.90
N ILE A 65 -0.63 -2.67 10.65
CA ILE A 65 -1.90 -2.11 10.18
C ILE A 65 -1.73 -0.59 10.13
N VAL A 66 -2.09 0.01 9.00
CA VAL A 66 -2.04 1.45 8.77
C VAL A 66 -3.45 1.95 8.54
N VAL A 67 -3.97 2.73 9.49
CA VAL A 67 -5.29 3.37 9.42
C VAL A 67 -5.08 4.79 8.90
N THR A 68 -5.68 5.15 7.77
CA THR A 68 -5.33 6.39 7.06
C THR A 68 -6.48 6.96 6.23
N TRP A 69 -6.43 8.26 5.94
CA TRP A 69 -7.33 8.94 4.99
C TRP A 69 -6.86 8.85 3.53
N LEU A 70 -5.78 8.10 3.25
CA LEU A 70 -5.37 7.80 1.89
C LEU A 70 -6.10 6.54 1.40
N TYR A 71 -6.37 6.46 0.10
CA TYR A 71 -6.76 5.19 -0.51
C TYR A 71 -5.67 4.13 -0.28
N GLU A 72 -6.07 2.85 -0.16
CA GLU A 72 -5.20 1.71 0.17
C GLU A 72 -3.99 1.67 -0.76
N ARG A 73 -4.23 1.78 -2.07
CA ARG A 73 -3.20 1.77 -3.11
C ARG A 73 -2.20 2.92 -2.92
N ALA A 74 -2.69 4.12 -2.61
CA ALA A 74 -1.85 5.27 -2.36
C ALA A 74 -1.01 5.11 -1.09
N ALA A 75 -1.64 4.69 0.02
CA ALA A 75 -0.96 4.43 1.28
C ALA A 75 0.17 3.42 1.11
N ARG A 76 -0.11 2.32 0.41
CA ARG A 76 0.86 1.26 0.14
C ARG A 76 2.09 1.77 -0.59
N TRP A 77 1.91 2.50 -1.69
CA TRP A 77 3.06 2.94 -2.49
C TRP A 77 3.81 4.12 -1.87
N VAL A 78 3.18 4.89 -0.97
CA VAL A 78 3.88 5.87 -0.12
C VAL A 78 4.81 5.16 0.87
N LEU A 79 4.36 4.06 1.48
CA LEU A 79 5.18 3.23 2.36
C LEU A 79 6.32 2.56 1.59
N ASP A 80 6.02 1.96 0.43
CA ASP A 80 7.01 1.30 -0.44
C ASP A 80 8.14 2.26 -0.84
N ARG A 81 7.79 3.47 -1.31
CA ARG A 81 8.76 4.53 -1.65
C ARG A 81 9.67 4.90 -0.46
N SER A 82 9.19 4.71 0.76
CA SER A 82 9.92 5.02 1.99
C SER A 82 10.71 3.82 2.54
N GLY A 83 10.79 2.73 1.78
CA GLY A 83 11.48 1.49 2.15
C GLY A 83 10.66 0.56 3.05
N ILE A 84 9.40 0.88 3.31
CA ILE A 84 8.50 0.09 4.16
C ILE A 84 7.70 -0.84 3.25
N MET A 85 8.33 -1.97 2.92
CA MET A 85 7.80 -2.96 1.98
C MET A 85 7.22 -4.17 2.72
N GLY A 86 6.22 -4.80 2.12
CA GLY A 86 5.61 -6.03 2.62
C GLY A 86 4.51 -6.51 1.68
N GLN A 87 4.02 -7.72 1.86
CA GLN A 87 2.86 -8.26 1.14
C GLN A 87 1.59 -7.47 1.49
N VAL A 88 0.65 -7.40 0.56
CA VAL A 88 -0.65 -6.76 0.81
C VAL A 88 -1.44 -7.61 1.81
N GLY A 89 -1.88 -7.00 2.90
CA GLY A 89 -2.81 -7.60 3.84
C GLY A 89 -4.26 -7.36 3.41
N THR A 90 -5.13 -8.35 3.56
CA THR A 90 -6.55 -8.22 3.17
C THR A 90 -7.37 -7.56 4.27
N ALA A 91 -8.01 -6.44 3.93
CA ALA A 91 -9.03 -5.79 4.74
C ALA A 91 -10.44 -6.19 4.26
N THR A 92 -11.33 -6.49 5.21
CA THR A 92 -12.75 -6.73 4.95
C THR A 92 -13.61 -5.47 5.10
N LEU A 93 -13.13 -4.49 5.85
CA LEU A 93 -13.76 -3.17 5.94
C LEU A 93 -13.45 -2.38 4.65
N LYS A 94 -14.46 -2.16 3.84
CA LYS A 94 -14.40 -1.36 2.59
C LYS A 94 -15.49 -0.30 2.60
N ALA A 95 -15.31 0.76 1.82
CA ALA A 95 -16.36 1.73 1.57
C ALA A 95 -17.53 1.06 0.82
N ASP A 96 -18.73 1.65 0.92
CA ASP A 96 -19.95 1.09 0.32
C ASP A 96 -19.76 0.88 -1.20
N PRO A 97 -19.98 -0.34 -1.73
CA PRO A 97 -19.72 -0.67 -3.14
C PRO A 97 -20.60 0.07 -4.15
N GLU A 98 -21.57 0.89 -3.72
CA GLU A 98 -22.40 1.72 -4.63
C GLU A 98 -21.56 2.73 -5.44
N ASP A 99 -20.33 3.03 -5.01
CA ASP A 99 -19.37 3.90 -5.71
C ASP A 99 -18.26 3.12 -6.47
N GLU A 100 -18.24 1.78 -6.39
CA GLU A 100 -17.17 0.94 -6.94
C GLU A 100 -17.68 0.10 -8.12
N GLU A 101 -17.50 0.61 -9.35
CA GLU A 101 -17.38 -0.31 -10.47
C GLU A 101 -16.10 -1.13 -10.25
N GLU A 102 -16.23 -2.41 -9.91
CA GLU A 102 -15.11 -3.37 -9.91
C GLU A 102 -14.61 -3.51 -11.34
N VAL A 103 -13.74 -2.60 -11.77
CA VAL A 103 -13.10 -2.71 -13.07
C VAL A 103 -11.97 -3.72 -12.93
N ALA A 104 -12.23 -4.93 -13.39
CA ALA A 104 -11.22 -5.96 -13.51
C ALA A 104 -10.03 -5.40 -14.31
N ILE A 105 -8.84 -5.44 -13.73
CA ILE A 105 -7.61 -5.24 -14.50
C ILE A 105 -7.63 -6.36 -15.53
N ALA A 106 -7.69 -6.01 -16.82
CA ALA A 106 -7.60 -7.00 -17.88
C ALA A 106 -6.31 -7.78 -17.65
N ASP A 107 -6.43 -9.09 -17.48
CA ASP A 107 -5.29 -9.99 -17.41
C ASP A 107 -4.54 -9.84 -18.73
N ASP A 108 -3.44 -9.10 -18.71
CA ASP A 108 -2.57 -8.89 -19.85
C ASP A 108 -1.21 -9.51 -19.53
N ASP A 109 -0.56 -10.10 -20.54
CA ASP A 109 0.71 -10.83 -20.37
C ASP A 109 1.92 -9.91 -20.10
N LYS A 110 1.68 -8.67 -19.65
CA LYS A 110 2.76 -7.70 -19.41
C LYS A 110 3.37 -7.92 -18.03
N THR A 111 4.69 -8.04 -18.00
CA THR A 111 5.45 -8.07 -16.74
C THR A 111 5.32 -6.75 -15.99
N ARG A 112 4.96 -6.82 -14.71
CA ARG A 112 4.90 -5.65 -13.83
C ARG A 112 6.18 -5.51 -13.01
N VAL A 113 6.58 -4.27 -12.73
CA VAL A 113 7.82 -3.99 -11.97
C VAL A 113 7.79 -4.65 -10.58
N ALA A 114 6.62 -4.75 -9.95
CA ALA A 114 6.49 -5.41 -8.66
C ALA A 114 6.87 -6.90 -8.69
N GLU A 115 6.72 -7.58 -9.83
CA GLU A 115 7.08 -9.01 -9.98
C GLU A 115 8.61 -9.22 -9.98
N LEU A 116 9.37 -8.20 -10.34
CA LEU A 116 10.84 -8.23 -10.40
C LEU A 116 11.50 -7.90 -9.06
N ARG A 117 10.70 -7.55 -8.04
CA ARG A 117 11.19 -7.05 -6.75
C ARG A 117 11.05 -8.10 -5.65
N GLU A 118 12.06 -8.18 -4.79
CA GLU A 118 11.97 -8.98 -3.56
C GLU A 118 11.09 -8.28 -2.53
N ILE A 119 9.96 -8.91 -2.17
CA ILE A 119 9.02 -8.38 -1.18
C ILE A 119 9.24 -9.09 0.16
N PRO A 120 9.50 -8.37 1.27
CA PRO A 120 9.68 -8.97 2.57
C PRO A 120 8.46 -9.81 3.02
N ALA A 121 8.71 -10.91 3.72
CA ALA A 121 7.70 -11.82 4.26
C ALA A 121 7.01 -11.25 5.53
N ARG A 122 6.41 -10.07 5.38
CA ARG A 122 5.55 -9.38 6.36
C ARG A 122 4.32 -8.84 5.63
N ARG A 123 3.21 -8.66 6.32
CA ARG A 123 1.99 -8.09 5.74
C ARG A 123 1.78 -6.65 6.21
N ILE A 124 1.37 -5.81 5.28
CA ILE A 124 0.96 -4.43 5.54
C ILE A 124 -0.50 -4.31 5.15
N TYR A 125 -1.35 -4.04 6.14
CA TYR A 125 -2.78 -3.83 5.97
C TYR A 125 -3.05 -2.33 5.95
N CYS A 126 -3.74 -1.83 4.94
CA CYS A 126 -4.14 -0.41 4.88
C CYS A 126 -5.66 -0.32 5.05
N LEU A 127 -6.12 0.35 6.10
CA LEU A 127 -7.54 0.60 6.37
C LEU A 127 -7.87 2.05 6.04
N GLU A 128 -8.84 2.25 5.15
CA GLU A 128 -9.28 3.56 4.71
C GLU A 128 -10.30 4.16 5.69
N LEU A 129 -9.99 5.30 6.29
CA LEU A 129 -10.87 6.00 7.23
C LEU A 129 -12.17 6.51 6.58
N GLN A 130 -12.25 6.51 5.25
CA GLN A 130 -13.46 6.79 4.50
C GLN A 130 -14.47 5.65 4.54
N ALA A 131 -14.06 4.42 4.87
CA ALA A 131 -14.89 3.23 4.76
C ALA A 131 -16.08 3.22 5.74
N SER A 132 -15.96 3.89 6.89
CA SER A 132 -17.04 4.01 7.87
C SER A 132 -16.91 5.29 8.68
N SER A 133 -18.04 5.78 9.20
CA SER A 133 -18.09 6.85 10.19
C SER A 133 -18.06 6.35 11.65
N HIS A 134 -18.03 5.04 11.88
CA HIS A 134 -18.10 4.45 13.22
C HIS A 134 -16.74 3.87 13.64
N ALA A 135 -16.19 4.32 14.77
CA ALA A 135 -14.91 3.86 15.28
C ALA A 135 -14.86 2.35 15.53
N GLN A 136 -15.98 1.75 15.95
CA GLN A 136 -16.06 0.33 16.29
C GLN A 136 -15.76 -0.57 15.09
N ASP A 137 -16.17 -0.19 13.88
CA ASP A 137 -15.94 -0.98 12.66
C ASP A 137 -14.44 -1.15 12.40
N PHE A 138 -13.66 -0.08 12.61
CA PHE A 138 -12.20 -0.13 12.52
C PHE A 138 -11.57 -0.96 13.63
N VAL A 139 -12.07 -0.83 14.87
CA VAL A 139 -11.56 -1.59 16.02
C VAL A 139 -11.78 -3.09 15.79
N ASP A 140 -12.99 -3.49 15.39
CA ASP A 140 -13.34 -4.89 15.13
C ASP A 140 -12.46 -5.47 14.01
N GLU A 141 -12.23 -4.70 12.96
CA GLU A 141 -11.37 -5.09 11.84
C GLU A 141 -9.90 -5.23 12.26
N ILE A 142 -9.36 -4.28 13.02
CA ILE A 142 -8.00 -4.32 13.54
C ILE A 142 -7.81 -5.56 14.44
N LEU A 143 -8.78 -5.86 15.31
CA LEU A 143 -8.72 -7.02 16.19
C LEU A 143 -8.90 -8.33 15.44
N ARG A 144 -9.71 -8.36 14.37
CA ARG A 144 -9.76 -9.51 13.44
C ARG A 144 -8.39 -9.76 12.83
N ILE A 145 -7.77 -8.75 12.23
CA ILE A 145 -6.43 -8.85 11.61
C ILE A 145 -5.39 -9.26 12.66
N ALA A 146 -5.41 -8.66 13.85
CA ALA A 146 -4.50 -9.00 14.94
C ALA A 146 -4.59 -10.49 15.32
N ARG A 147 -5.81 -11.04 15.44
CA ARG A 147 -6.03 -12.46 15.72
C ARG A 147 -5.49 -13.34 14.59
N GLU A 148 -5.74 -12.99 13.33
CA GLU A 148 -5.25 -13.76 12.17
C GLU A 148 -3.73 -13.75 12.06
N ALA A 149 -3.10 -12.60 12.28
CA ALA A 149 -1.64 -12.44 12.20
C ALA A 149 -0.88 -13.11 13.37
N THR A 150 -1.57 -13.37 14.48
CA THR A 150 -1.01 -14.00 15.68
C THR A 150 -1.38 -15.47 15.83
N THR A 151 -2.40 -15.95 15.10
CA THR A 151 -2.77 -17.37 15.10
C THR A 151 -1.72 -18.17 14.34
N PRO A 152 -1.02 -19.13 14.98
CA PRO A 152 -0.11 -20.00 14.25
C PRO A 152 -0.90 -20.80 13.23
N MET A 153 -0.54 -20.68 11.94
CA MET A 153 -1.04 -21.60 10.92
C MET A 153 -0.55 -23.00 11.28
N ILE A 154 -1.43 -23.81 11.86
CA ILE A 154 -1.21 -25.26 11.92
C ILE A 154 -1.32 -25.73 10.47
N GLN A 155 -0.20 -26.14 9.88
CA GLN A 155 -0.22 -26.73 8.55
C GLN A 155 -1.17 -27.93 8.58
N LEU A 156 -2.20 -27.91 7.73
CA LEU A 156 -3.19 -28.99 7.61
C LEU A 156 -2.53 -30.35 7.27
N GLY A 157 -1.28 -30.34 6.79
CA GLY A 157 -0.44 -31.52 6.58
C GLY A 157 -0.04 -32.28 7.85
N ASP A 158 0.05 -31.61 9.02
CA ASP A 158 0.35 -32.28 10.29
C ASP A 158 -0.83 -33.10 10.84
N TRP A 159 -2.06 -32.78 10.41
CA TRP A 159 -3.25 -33.53 10.82
C TRP A 159 -3.51 -34.76 9.93
N LEU A 160 -3.11 -34.72 8.65
CA LEU A 160 -3.30 -35.81 7.69
C LEU A 160 -2.19 -36.87 7.71
N GLY A 161 -1.00 -36.54 8.23
CA GLY A 161 0.15 -37.46 8.28
C GLY A 161 0.77 -37.71 9.66
N GLY A 162 0.31 -37.02 10.71
CA GLY A 162 0.90 -37.13 12.05
C GLY A 162 0.48 -38.42 12.77
N SER A 163 1.45 -39.32 13.01
CA SER A 163 1.25 -40.43 13.95
C SER A 163 0.81 -39.86 15.31
N PRO A 164 -0.26 -40.38 15.94
CA PRO A 164 -0.78 -39.81 17.18
C PRO A 164 0.33 -39.74 18.24
N GLN A 165 0.44 -38.59 18.90
CA GLN A 165 1.40 -38.38 19.99
C GLN A 165 1.22 -39.48 21.05
N PRO A 166 2.29 -40.07 21.60
CA PRO A 166 2.20 -41.19 22.56
C PRO A 166 1.31 -40.90 23.77
N LYS A 167 1.22 -39.63 24.15
CA LYS A 167 0.39 -39.14 25.26
C LYS A 167 -1.12 -39.15 24.93
N ALA A 168 -1.49 -38.99 23.66
CA ALA A 168 -2.87 -39.11 23.19
C ALA A 168 -3.28 -40.59 23.11
N LEU A 169 -2.38 -41.46 22.65
CA LEU A 169 -2.54 -42.92 22.69
C LEU A 169 -2.72 -43.42 24.13
N ALA A 170 -1.89 -42.98 25.07
CA ALA A 170 -2.01 -43.39 26.48
C ALA A 170 -3.35 -42.98 27.13
N ARG A 171 -3.95 -41.85 26.71
CA ARG A 171 -5.28 -41.41 27.17
C ARG A 171 -6.41 -42.21 26.55
N PHE A 172 -6.23 -42.69 25.32
CA PHE A 172 -7.18 -43.55 24.64
C PHE A 172 -7.14 -44.98 25.19
N ASP A 173 -5.94 -45.51 25.47
CA ASP A 173 -5.72 -46.84 26.04
C ASP A 173 -6.11 -46.93 27.52
N SER A 174 -6.21 -45.80 28.22
CA SER A 174 -6.57 -45.75 29.64
C SER A 174 -7.38 -44.49 29.95
N PRO A 175 -8.67 -44.44 29.56
CA PRO A 175 -9.52 -43.28 29.82
C PRO A 175 -9.79 -43.17 31.33
N THR A 176 -9.17 -42.20 31.99
CA THR A 176 -9.50 -41.81 33.37
C THR A 176 -10.62 -40.78 33.33
N ASN A 177 -11.73 -41.06 34.00
CA ASN A 177 -12.94 -40.24 34.01
C ASN A 177 -12.84 -39.05 34.99
N ASP A 178 -11.74 -38.28 34.92
CA ASP A 178 -11.43 -37.20 35.87
C ASP A 178 -11.92 -35.81 35.44
N THR A 179 -12.82 -35.72 34.47
CA THR A 179 -13.46 -34.46 34.06
C THR A 179 -14.73 -34.12 34.83
N ALA A 180 -15.10 -34.89 35.85
CA ALA A 180 -16.24 -34.58 36.72
C ALA A 180 -15.87 -34.71 38.20
N LEU A 181 -15.75 -33.55 38.87
CA LEU A 181 -15.68 -33.34 40.32
C LEU A 181 -14.31 -33.60 41.00
N GLY A 182 -13.45 -32.58 40.98
CA GLY A 182 -12.39 -32.43 41.99
C GLY A 182 -12.95 -31.83 43.29
N PRO A 183 -12.51 -32.28 44.49
CA PRO A 183 -13.09 -31.85 45.75
C PRO A 183 -12.74 -30.41 46.08
N SER A 184 -13.76 -29.65 46.47
CA SER A 184 -13.67 -28.37 47.13
C SER A 184 -12.88 -28.48 48.43
N ASN A 185 -11.68 -27.89 48.48
CA ASN A 185 -11.02 -27.56 49.74
C ASN A 185 -10.83 -26.05 49.83
N SER A 186 -11.84 -25.41 50.40
CA SER A 186 -11.79 -24.04 50.91
C SER A 186 -10.89 -23.96 52.14
N THR A 187 -9.91 -23.06 52.10
CA THR A 187 -9.37 -22.42 53.31
C THR A 187 -9.39 -20.91 53.13
N PRO A 188 -9.91 -20.14 54.10
CA PRO A 188 -9.92 -18.68 54.04
C PRO A 188 -8.61 -18.10 54.59
N GLU A 189 -8.40 -16.81 54.32
CA GLU A 189 -7.34 -15.92 54.84
C GLU A 189 -6.10 -15.74 53.94
N GLN A 190 -6.09 -14.65 53.17
CA GLN A 190 -5.31 -13.45 53.53
C GLN A 190 -5.60 -12.33 52.52
N HIS A 191 -6.27 -11.28 53.00
CA HIS A 191 -6.30 -9.97 52.35
C HIS A 191 -4.91 -9.35 52.51
N ALA A 192 -4.08 -9.43 51.47
CA ALA A 192 -2.93 -8.54 51.30
C ALA A 192 -3.28 -7.55 50.20
N ALA A 193 -3.31 -6.26 50.57
CA ALA A 193 -3.44 -5.15 49.65
C ALA A 193 -2.29 -5.20 48.63
N ILE A 194 -2.63 -5.49 47.38
CA ILE A 194 -1.69 -5.39 46.27
C ILE A 194 -1.76 -3.95 45.78
N SER A 195 -0.73 -3.20 46.14
CA SER A 195 -0.34 -1.96 45.50
C SER A 195 -0.33 -2.17 43.98
N SER A 196 -1.00 -1.28 43.25
CA SER A 196 -1.06 -1.27 41.80
C SER A 196 0.34 -1.01 41.21
N GLU A 197 1.06 -2.08 40.90
CA GLU A 197 2.15 -2.04 39.93
C GLU A 197 1.57 -2.45 38.58
N ALA A 198 1.58 -1.51 37.63
CA ALA A 198 1.14 -1.74 36.27
C ALA A 198 1.95 -2.89 35.65
N GLY A 199 1.30 -4.01 35.38
CA GLY A 199 1.93 -5.17 34.72
C GLY A 199 2.36 -4.86 33.28
N PRO A 200 3.33 -5.61 32.72
CA PRO A 200 3.98 -5.37 31.43
C PRO A 200 3.10 -5.63 30.19
N ASP A 201 1.78 -5.74 30.35
CA ASP A 201 0.87 -6.20 29.30
C ASP A 201 -0.12 -5.12 28.81
N GLN A 202 0.05 -3.88 29.24
CA GLN A 202 -0.81 -2.77 28.79
C GLN A 202 -0.54 -2.40 27.32
N ALA A 203 -1.58 -1.99 26.60
CA ALA A 203 -1.45 -1.40 25.27
C ALA A 203 -0.48 -0.19 25.33
N SER A 204 0.48 -0.13 24.43
CA SER A 204 1.40 1.03 24.37
C SER A 204 0.86 2.04 23.36
N LEU A 205 0.78 3.31 23.76
CA LEU A 205 0.46 4.43 22.89
C LEU A 205 1.71 5.28 22.67
N ARG A 206 2.08 5.50 21.42
CA ARG A 206 3.10 6.48 21.04
C ARG A 206 2.50 7.52 20.11
N ARG A 207 2.49 8.78 20.51
CA ARG A 207 2.10 9.90 19.64
C ARG A 207 3.35 10.64 19.18
N ILE A 208 3.46 10.87 17.88
CA ILE A 208 4.58 11.57 17.27
C ILE A 208 4.06 12.86 16.67
N ASP A 209 4.50 13.99 17.21
CA ASP A 209 4.10 15.31 16.75
C ASP A 209 5.26 15.95 15.96
N ASP A 210 5.44 15.53 14.70
CA ASP A 210 6.33 16.24 13.77
C ASP A 210 5.52 17.33 13.04
N GLN A 211 6.07 18.55 12.92
CA GLN A 211 5.49 19.58 12.04
C GLN A 211 5.75 19.21 10.57
N ALA A 212 4.89 18.38 9.99
CA ALA A 212 4.93 18.01 8.59
C ALA A 212 4.23 19.08 7.73
N ALA A 213 4.97 19.76 6.86
CA ALA A 213 4.39 20.63 5.85
C ALA A 213 3.71 19.80 4.76
N ARG A 214 2.58 20.29 4.21
CA ARG A 214 1.89 19.58 3.12
C ARG A 214 2.78 19.42 1.90
N ARG A 215 2.87 18.20 1.40
CA ARG A 215 3.71 17.85 0.25
C ARG A 215 2.90 17.60 -1.02
N TRP A 216 3.57 17.63 -2.16
CA TRP A 216 3.00 17.28 -3.46
C TRP A 216 4.06 16.60 -4.31
N TYR A 217 3.87 15.30 -4.59
CA TYR A 217 4.76 14.47 -5.38
C TYR A 217 4.04 13.21 -5.92
N PRO A 218 4.43 12.69 -7.10
CA PRO A 218 3.89 11.45 -7.60
C PRO A 218 4.40 10.25 -6.79
N VAL A 219 3.62 9.19 -6.77
CA VAL A 219 3.96 7.89 -6.22
C VAL A 219 3.68 6.85 -7.32
N ILE A 220 4.58 5.87 -7.49
CA ILE A 220 4.47 4.87 -8.55
C ILE A 220 3.90 3.58 -7.95
N ASP A 221 2.81 3.11 -8.55
CA ASP A 221 2.29 1.78 -8.33
C ASP A 221 3.02 0.77 -9.20
N PHE A 222 3.98 0.07 -8.60
CA PHE A 222 4.76 -0.93 -9.32
C PHE A 222 3.99 -2.22 -9.62
N SER A 223 2.82 -2.45 -9.01
CA SER A 223 1.93 -3.56 -9.42
C SER A 223 1.19 -3.28 -10.73
N ARG A 224 1.16 -2.02 -11.18
CA ARG A 224 0.63 -1.65 -12.51
C ARG A 224 1.70 -1.17 -13.47
N CYS A 225 2.81 -0.64 -12.98
CA CYS A 225 3.89 -0.13 -13.82
C CYS A 225 4.54 -1.25 -14.64
N THR A 226 4.67 -1.03 -15.95
CA THR A 226 5.35 -1.91 -16.91
C THR A 226 6.74 -1.39 -17.30
N ASN A 227 7.26 -0.42 -16.54
CA ASN A 227 8.54 0.24 -16.80
C ASN A 227 8.65 0.94 -18.18
N CYS A 228 7.54 1.48 -18.73
CA CYS A 228 7.50 2.06 -20.09
C CYS A 228 8.22 3.40 -20.29
N MET A 229 8.67 4.06 -19.22
CA MET A 229 9.40 5.34 -19.21
C MET A 229 8.64 6.59 -19.71
N GLU A 230 7.36 6.51 -20.05
CA GLU A 230 6.62 7.69 -20.52
C GLU A 230 6.56 8.84 -19.49
N CYS A 231 6.50 8.51 -18.20
CA CYS A 231 6.43 9.53 -17.15
C CYS A 231 7.72 10.35 -16.98
N ILE A 232 8.90 9.76 -17.20
CA ILE A 232 10.18 10.47 -17.14
C ILE A 232 10.38 11.32 -18.40
N ASP A 233 10.07 10.78 -19.58
CA ASP A 233 10.18 11.52 -20.85
C ASP A 233 9.22 12.71 -20.91
N PHE A 234 8.06 12.59 -20.28
CA PHE A 234 7.04 13.64 -20.24
C PHE A 234 7.35 14.76 -19.23
N CYS A 235 7.98 14.42 -18.09
CA CYS A 235 8.15 15.34 -16.97
C CYS A 235 9.37 16.27 -17.12
N LEU A 236 9.14 17.54 -17.47
CA LEU A 236 10.20 18.55 -17.62
C LEU A 236 10.65 19.22 -16.30
N PHE A 237 10.17 18.71 -15.17
CA PHE A 237 10.56 19.21 -13.84
C PHE A 237 11.63 18.34 -13.16
N GLY A 238 12.08 17.26 -13.80
CA GLY A 238 13.15 16.40 -13.27
C GLY A 238 12.74 15.71 -11.97
N VAL A 239 11.52 15.16 -11.94
CA VAL A 239 10.95 14.46 -10.77
C VAL A 239 11.35 12.98 -10.76
N TYR A 240 11.45 12.39 -11.95
CA TYR A 240 11.71 10.98 -12.16
C TYR A 240 13.18 10.74 -12.53
N GLY A 241 13.67 9.56 -12.18
CA GLY A 241 14.97 9.03 -12.56
C GLY A 241 14.87 7.51 -12.75
N VAL A 242 15.99 6.86 -13.02
CA VAL A 242 16.08 5.39 -13.09
C VAL A 242 17.11 4.90 -12.08
N ASP A 243 16.89 3.71 -11.51
CA ASP A 243 17.87 3.06 -10.64
C ASP A 243 18.95 2.31 -11.44
N VAL A 244 19.80 1.57 -10.71
CA VAL A 244 20.90 0.78 -11.29
C VAL A 244 20.43 -0.39 -12.16
N ALA A 245 19.15 -0.76 -12.08
CA ALA A 245 18.53 -1.82 -12.87
C ALA A 245 17.62 -1.25 -13.97
N ASP A 246 17.81 0.02 -14.33
CA ASP A 246 16.97 0.76 -15.30
C ASP A 246 15.47 0.72 -14.94
N THR A 247 15.15 0.68 -13.65
CA THR A 247 13.76 0.74 -13.17
C THR A 247 13.39 2.17 -12.80
N ILE A 248 12.25 2.64 -13.31
CA ILE A 248 11.72 3.97 -13.04
C ILE A 248 11.50 4.22 -11.55
N LEU A 249 11.92 5.39 -11.05
CA LEU A 249 11.66 5.84 -9.68
C LEU A 249 11.37 7.33 -9.58
N VAL A 250 10.83 7.76 -8.43
CA VAL A 250 10.63 9.17 -8.08
C VAL A 250 11.87 9.68 -7.33
N GLU A 251 12.83 10.19 -8.09
CA GLU A 251 14.16 10.62 -7.61
C GLU A 251 14.08 11.92 -6.82
N GLN A 252 13.44 12.94 -7.39
CA GLN A 252 13.35 14.29 -6.82
C GLN A 252 11.88 14.67 -6.60
N PRO A 253 11.23 14.14 -5.55
CA PRO A 253 9.79 14.35 -5.31
C PRO A 253 9.44 15.82 -5.15
N ASP A 254 10.30 16.60 -4.49
CA ASP A 254 10.04 18.01 -4.17
C ASP A 254 10.22 18.95 -5.38
N ASN A 255 10.77 18.45 -6.49
CA ASN A 255 10.78 19.17 -7.78
C ASN A 255 9.39 19.16 -8.46
N CYS A 256 8.46 18.32 -7.99
CA CYS A 256 7.14 18.24 -8.59
C CYS A 256 6.38 19.56 -8.40
N ARG A 257 5.89 20.14 -9.50
CA ARG A 257 5.13 21.37 -9.40
C ARG A 257 3.81 21.09 -8.68
N LYS A 258 3.63 21.71 -7.50
CA LYS A 258 2.39 21.68 -6.71
C LYS A 258 1.13 21.79 -7.58
N GLY A 259 0.30 20.76 -7.53
CA GLY A 259 -0.98 20.70 -8.23
C GLY A 259 -0.92 20.15 -9.66
N CYS A 260 0.26 19.83 -10.21
CA CYS A 260 0.40 19.23 -11.54
C CYS A 260 0.18 17.70 -11.49
N PRO A 261 -0.85 17.14 -12.14
CA PRO A 261 -1.05 15.69 -12.21
C PRO A 261 -0.69 15.12 -13.59
N ALA A 262 -0.15 15.93 -14.51
CA ALA A 262 -0.09 15.61 -15.94
C ALA A 262 0.54 14.24 -16.27
N CYS A 263 1.60 13.85 -15.54
CA CYS A 263 2.24 12.54 -15.73
C CYS A 263 1.36 11.33 -15.36
N SER A 264 0.31 11.51 -14.54
CA SER A 264 -0.68 10.45 -14.30
C SER A 264 -1.63 10.23 -15.46
N ARG A 265 -1.79 11.22 -16.34
CA ARG A 265 -2.66 11.13 -17.51
C ARG A 265 -1.97 10.50 -18.72
N VAL A 266 -0.65 10.67 -18.84
CA VAL A 266 0.13 10.05 -19.92
C VAL A 266 0.43 8.58 -19.62
N CYS A 267 0.45 8.17 -18.35
CA CYS A 267 0.78 6.80 -17.97
C CYS A 267 -0.24 5.78 -18.55
N PRO A 268 0.17 4.85 -19.43
CA PRO A 268 -0.75 3.96 -20.14
C PRO A 268 -1.41 2.91 -19.23
N GLU A 269 -0.78 2.62 -18.09
CA GLU A 269 -1.23 1.65 -17.08
C GLU A 269 -1.87 2.32 -15.84
N ASN A 270 -2.03 3.65 -15.86
CA ASN A 270 -2.52 4.43 -14.70
C ASN A 270 -1.74 4.14 -13.40
N ALA A 271 -0.42 3.93 -13.52
CA ALA A 271 0.45 3.56 -12.40
C ALA A 271 0.88 4.76 -11.54
N ILE A 272 0.81 6.00 -12.04
CA ILE A 272 1.22 7.19 -11.30
C ILE A 272 0.05 7.71 -10.45
N ILE A 273 0.31 7.89 -9.16
CA ILE A 273 -0.66 8.32 -8.15
C ILE A 273 -0.24 9.67 -7.57
N PHE A 274 -1.20 10.58 -7.41
CA PHE A 274 -1.06 11.78 -6.59
C PHE A 274 -2.04 11.70 -5.41
N PRO A 275 -1.63 11.22 -4.23
CA PRO A 275 -2.54 10.89 -3.12
C PRO A 275 -3.45 12.02 -2.64
N GLN A 276 -3.05 13.28 -2.81
CA GLN A 276 -3.86 14.47 -2.45
C GLN A 276 -4.59 15.11 -3.64
N HIS A 277 -4.63 14.45 -4.80
CA HIS A 277 -5.37 14.95 -5.94
C HIS A 277 -6.89 14.80 -5.72
N LYS A 278 -7.67 15.73 -6.27
CA LYS A 278 -9.13 15.80 -6.08
C LYS A 278 -9.91 14.66 -6.76
N SER A 279 -9.35 14.07 -7.81
CA SER A 279 -9.97 12.96 -8.54
C SER A 279 -9.54 11.63 -7.89
N PRO A 280 -10.49 10.79 -7.44
CA PRO A 280 -10.20 9.48 -6.85
C PRO A 280 -9.29 8.60 -7.72
N ALA A 281 -9.49 8.62 -9.05
CA ALA A 281 -8.69 7.87 -10.01
C ALA A 281 -7.19 8.17 -9.92
N ILE A 282 -6.86 9.46 -9.87
CA ILE A 282 -5.47 9.93 -9.76
C ILE A 282 -4.97 9.79 -8.31
N ALA A 283 -5.87 9.87 -7.33
CA ALA A 283 -5.55 9.75 -5.91
C ALA A 283 -5.31 8.32 -5.44
N GLY A 284 -5.58 7.31 -6.29
CA GLY A 284 -5.29 5.91 -6.00
C GLY A 284 -6.49 5.10 -5.51
N ALA A 285 -7.72 5.54 -5.76
CA ALA A 285 -8.90 4.73 -5.49
C ALA A 285 -8.88 3.39 -6.25
N PRO A 286 -9.49 2.32 -5.71
CA PRO A 286 -9.69 1.05 -6.42
C PRO A 286 -10.55 1.24 -7.68
N GLY A 287 -10.42 0.34 -8.66
CA GLY A 287 -11.25 0.32 -9.89
C GLY A 287 -11.01 1.45 -10.90
N ALA A 288 -10.50 2.60 -10.46
CA ALA A 288 -10.53 3.85 -11.22
C ALA A 288 -9.47 3.99 -12.34
N GLY A 289 -9.01 2.87 -12.92
CA GLY A 289 -7.94 2.88 -13.93
C GLY A 289 -7.92 1.73 -14.92
N ALA A 290 -8.92 0.85 -14.96
CA ALA A 290 -9.01 -0.09 -16.07
C ALA A 290 -9.82 0.56 -17.20
N SER A 291 -9.14 0.77 -18.33
CA SER A 291 -9.68 0.47 -19.65
C SER A 291 -11.09 0.97 -19.99
N LEU A 292 -11.48 2.20 -19.62
CA LEU A 292 -12.37 2.98 -20.46
C LEU A 292 -11.60 3.47 -21.72
N LYS A 293 -10.98 2.50 -22.42
CA LYS A 293 -10.50 2.57 -23.80
C LYS A 293 -11.65 2.32 -24.79
N ILE A 294 -12.90 2.25 -24.31
CA ILE A 294 -14.04 2.63 -25.14
C ILE A 294 -14.11 4.13 -25.04
N ASP A 295 -13.56 4.74 -26.07
CA ASP A 295 -13.25 6.14 -26.22
C ASP A 295 -14.56 6.96 -26.29
N LEU A 296 -15.24 7.13 -25.15
CA LEU A 296 -16.38 8.04 -25.01
C LEU A 296 -15.96 9.46 -25.44
N SER A 297 -14.68 9.80 -25.32
CA SER A 297 -14.07 11.03 -25.82
C SER A 297 -14.08 11.11 -27.35
N ARG A 298 -13.78 10.03 -28.08
CA ARG A 298 -13.99 9.96 -29.55
C ARG A 298 -15.46 9.97 -29.96
N LEU A 299 -16.37 9.48 -29.11
CA LEU A 299 -17.81 9.55 -29.36
C LEU A 299 -18.40 10.96 -29.13
N PHE A 300 -17.82 11.77 -28.24
CA PHE A 300 -18.37 13.07 -27.84
C PHE A 300 -17.43 14.29 -28.04
N GLY A 301 -16.28 14.13 -28.70
CA GLY A 301 -15.37 15.22 -29.04
C GLY A 301 -14.57 15.79 -27.86
N ALA A 302 -14.36 15.01 -26.79
CA ALA A 302 -13.52 15.43 -25.68
C ALA A 302 -12.02 15.26 -26.01
N PRO A 303 -11.14 16.15 -25.52
CA PRO A 303 -9.71 16.12 -25.81
C PRO A 303 -9.04 14.84 -25.31
N ASP A 304 -8.03 14.37 -26.04
CA ASP A 304 -7.26 13.17 -25.71
C ASP A 304 -6.54 13.32 -24.36
N ALA A 305 -6.35 12.23 -23.60
CA ALA A 305 -5.69 12.25 -22.30
C ALA A 305 -4.28 12.88 -22.39
N VAL A 306 -3.60 12.63 -23.51
CA VAL A 306 -2.29 13.20 -23.85
C VAL A 306 -2.37 14.72 -24.05
N GLU A 307 -3.39 15.22 -24.74
CA GLU A 307 -3.58 16.66 -24.95
C GLU A 307 -3.88 17.38 -23.64
N ILE A 308 -4.71 16.78 -22.79
CA ILE A 308 -4.99 17.30 -21.45
C ILE A 308 -3.69 17.34 -20.62
N ALA A 309 -2.90 16.27 -20.67
CA ALA A 309 -1.61 16.20 -19.97
C ALA A 309 -0.68 17.32 -20.43
N ALA A 310 -0.50 17.48 -21.74
CA ALA A 310 0.37 18.50 -22.32
C ALA A 310 -0.08 19.91 -21.91
N ARG A 311 -1.38 20.21 -21.96
CA ARG A 311 -1.95 21.49 -21.52
C ARG A 311 -1.68 21.74 -20.03
N GLU A 312 -1.92 20.75 -19.17
CA GLU A 312 -1.67 20.88 -17.73
C GLU A 312 -0.18 21.07 -17.41
N ARG A 313 0.72 20.38 -18.13
CA ARG A 313 2.17 20.59 -18.00
C ARG A 313 2.56 22.01 -18.41
N ASP A 314 2.09 22.45 -19.57
CA ASP A 314 2.43 23.74 -20.16
C ASP A 314 1.94 24.92 -19.31
N GLU A 315 0.75 24.81 -18.71
CA GLU A 315 0.27 25.77 -17.72
C GLU A 315 1.24 25.90 -16.54
N GLN A 316 1.78 24.78 -16.07
CA GLN A 316 2.74 24.76 -14.96
C GLN A 316 4.13 25.24 -15.35
N LEU A 317 4.54 25.08 -16.60
CA LEU A 317 5.76 25.67 -17.15
C LEU A 317 5.65 27.21 -17.19
N GLU A 318 4.54 27.73 -17.69
CA GLU A 318 4.28 29.17 -17.72
C GLU A 318 4.27 29.78 -16.31
N LEU A 319 3.60 29.14 -15.36
CA LEU A 319 3.62 29.56 -13.95
C LEU A 319 5.03 29.51 -13.33
N ALA A 320 5.94 28.70 -13.89
CA ALA A 320 7.35 28.64 -13.51
C ALA A 320 8.25 29.59 -14.33
N GLY A 321 7.67 30.42 -15.23
CA GLY A 321 8.40 31.35 -16.08
C GLY A 321 9.16 30.69 -17.24
N ARG A 322 8.74 29.50 -17.68
CA ARG A 322 9.31 28.76 -18.82
C ARG A 322 8.32 28.79 -20.00
N ASP A 323 8.85 28.63 -21.21
CA ASP A 323 8.03 28.57 -22.42
C ASP A 323 7.21 27.27 -22.50
N LYS A 324 6.03 27.36 -23.11
CA LYS A 324 5.22 26.20 -23.48
C LYS A 324 5.95 25.35 -24.52
N VAL A 325 5.85 24.03 -24.38
CA VAL A 325 6.47 23.08 -25.32
C VAL A 325 5.44 22.35 -26.18
N GLY A 326 4.15 22.42 -25.83
CA GLY A 326 3.07 21.74 -26.53
C GLY A 326 3.29 20.22 -26.60
N LEU A 327 2.86 19.61 -27.69
CA LEU A 327 3.08 18.18 -27.95
C LEU A 327 4.49 17.87 -28.51
N SER A 328 5.29 18.90 -28.81
CA SER A 328 6.58 18.74 -29.51
C SER A 328 7.68 18.16 -28.64
N VAL A 329 7.58 18.27 -27.31
CA VAL A 329 8.54 17.74 -26.34
C VAL A 329 7.85 16.73 -25.44
N GLY A 330 8.39 15.50 -25.43
CA GLY A 330 8.01 14.45 -24.49
C GLY A 330 7.09 13.36 -25.02
N ILE A 331 6.67 13.34 -26.30
CA ILE A 331 6.02 12.15 -26.90
C ILE A 331 6.32 11.99 -28.40
N PRO A 332 7.45 11.35 -28.76
CA PRO A 332 7.48 10.36 -29.84
C PRO A 332 7.53 8.96 -29.19
N LYS A 333 6.56 8.10 -29.53
CA LYS A 333 6.49 6.71 -29.04
C LYS A 333 7.84 6.00 -29.26
N ARG A 334 8.48 5.55 -28.18
CA ARG A 334 9.70 4.71 -28.23
C ARG A 334 9.45 3.35 -28.93
N GLN A 335 8.19 3.00 -29.20
CA GLN A 335 7.74 1.76 -29.83
C GLN A 335 6.61 1.97 -30.87
N ALA A 336 6.71 2.96 -31.76
CA ALA A 336 5.74 3.10 -32.86
C ALA A 336 6.12 2.38 -34.16
N THR A 337 7.36 1.92 -34.29
CA THR A 337 7.78 1.15 -35.46
C THR A 337 8.16 -0.25 -34.97
N PRO A 338 7.49 -1.32 -35.43
CA PRO A 338 8.18 -2.58 -35.62
C PRO A 338 9.47 -2.25 -36.38
N ARG A 339 10.60 -2.88 -36.04
CA ARG A 339 11.78 -2.81 -36.89
C ARG A 339 11.37 -3.21 -38.30
N ASP A 340 11.20 -2.24 -39.18
CA ASP A 340 11.25 -2.42 -40.63
C ASP A 340 12.73 -2.33 -41.03
N GLU A 341 13.56 -3.10 -40.32
CA GLU A 341 14.92 -3.38 -40.72
C GLU A 341 14.77 -4.66 -41.54
N SER A 342 14.92 -4.53 -42.87
CA SER A 342 15.25 -5.68 -43.70
C SER A 342 16.39 -6.41 -43.01
N PRO A 343 16.33 -7.75 -42.84
CA PRO A 343 17.29 -8.48 -42.01
C PRO A 343 18.73 -8.05 -42.30
N ASP A 344 19.42 -7.57 -41.27
CA ASP A 344 20.79 -7.08 -41.42
C ASP A 344 21.74 -8.25 -41.70
N GLU A 345 22.98 -7.98 -42.12
CA GLU A 345 23.95 -9.05 -42.42
C GLU A 345 24.15 -10.02 -41.25
N LEU A 346 24.01 -9.54 -40.01
CA LEU A 346 24.08 -10.35 -38.80
C LEU A 346 22.90 -11.31 -38.65
N ASP A 347 21.68 -10.88 -38.97
CA ASP A 347 20.48 -11.74 -38.89
C ASP A 347 20.54 -12.84 -39.96
N ASN A 348 21.02 -12.50 -41.16
CA ASN A 348 21.23 -13.48 -42.23
C ASN A 348 22.33 -14.50 -41.89
N LEU A 349 23.36 -14.10 -41.15
CA LEU A 349 24.41 -15.01 -40.69
C LEU A 349 23.91 -15.96 -39.60
N ILE A 350 23.00 -15.51 -38.73
CA ILE A 350 22.36 -16.34 -37.70
C ILE A 350 21.45 -17.37 -38.37
N ASP A 351 20.62 -16.96 -39.33
CA ASP A 351 19.76 -17.89 -40.09
C ASP A 351 20.56 -18.91 -40.91
N GLN A 352 21.73 -18.51 -41.44
CA GLN A 352 22.66 -19.43 -42.11
C GLN A 352 23.32 -20.41 -41.15
N LEU A 353 23.57 -20.00 -39.91
CA LEU A 353 24.13 -20.86 -38.87
C LEU A 353 23.09 -21.89 -38.40
N ASP A 354 21.83 -21.48 -38.25
CA ASP A 354 20.71 -22.37 -37.86
C ASP A 354 20.30 -23.32 -39.00
N GLY A 355 20.56 -22.95 -40.26
CA GLY A 355 20.39 -23.83 -41.43
C GLY A 355 21.52 -24.83 -41.65
N LEU A 356 22.65 -24.68 -40.94
CA LEU A 356 23.72 -25.65 -40.89
C LEU A 356 23.50 -26.57 -39.69
N ASP A 357 22.60 -27.55 -39.85
CA ASP A 357 22.50 -28.70 -38.93
C ASP A 357 23.89 -29.40 -38.87
N LEU A 358 24.66 -29.08 -37.83
CA LEU A 358 25.96 -29.66 -37.49
C LEU A 358 25.88 -30.53 -36.25
#